data_AF-T0YB10-F1
#
_entry.id   AF-T0YB10-F1
#
_cell.length_a   1.000
_cell.length_b   1.000
_cell.length_c   1.000
_cell.angle_alpha   90.00
_cell.angle_beta   90.00
_cell.angle_gamma   90.00
#
_symmetry.space_group_name_H-M   'P 1'
#
loop_
_entity.id
_entity.type
_entity.pdbx_description
1 polymer ?
#
loop_
_entity_poly.entity_id
_entity_poly.type
_entity_poly.pdbx_seq_one_letter_code
_entity_poly.pdbx_strand_id
1 'polypeptide(L)' 'FADRVPCSFGIGTCLTNDMGIPPLDIVMKLAECNGQPVAKLSDSPGKTLCDDATFLAYLRQVFGHRSV' A
#
# COMPACT_ATOMS: atom_id res chain seq x y z
N PHE A 1 11.32 2.36 -20.87
CA PHE A 1 10.56 3.62 -20.72
C PHE A 1 11.20 4.80 -21.44
N ALA A 2 12.54 4.84 -21.54
CA ALA A 2 13.33 5.97 -22.06
C ALA A 2 12.77 6.69 -23.30
N ASP A 3 12.24 5.94 -24.26
CA ASP A 3 11.71 6.44 -25.54
C ASP A 3 10.18 6.32 -25.66
N ARG A 4 9.53 5.68 -24.68
CA ARG A 4 8.09 5.35 -24.77
C ARG A 4 7.20 6.28 -23.94
N VAL A 5 7.70 6.78 -22.82
CA VAL A 5 6.91 7.59 -21.88
C VAL A 5 7.84 8.39 -20.95
N PRO A 6 7.49 9.63 -20.60
CA PRO A 6 8.21 10.38 -19.57
C PRO A 6 8.17 9.64 -18.23
N CYS A 7 9.28 9.68 -17.50
CA CYS A 7 9.39 9.02 -16.20
C CYS A 7 9.96 9.98 -15.16
N SER A 8 9.49 9.84 -13.93
CA SER A 8 10.06 10.45 -12.73
C SER A 8 10.27 9.37 -11.68
N PHE A 9 11.23 9.60 -10.77
CA PHE A 9 11.60 8.63 -9.74
C PHE A 9 11.54 9.31 -8.38
N GLY A 10 10.64 8.82 -7.51
CA GLY A 10 10.59 9.23 -6.11
C GLY A 10 11.49 8.33 -5.26
N ILE A 11 12.56 8.89 -4.71
CA ILE A 11 13.49 8.17 -3.82
C ILE A 11 13.31 8.72 -2.41
N GLY A 12 12.85 7.86 -1.48
CA GLY A 12 12.55 8.22 -0.09
C GLY A 12 13.70 7.89 0.87
N THR A 13 13.53 6.84 1.66
CA THR A 13 14.47 6.43 2.73
C THR A 13 15.93 6.32 2.28
N CYS A 14 16.19 5.77 1.09
CA CYS A 14 17.55 5.65 0.54
C CYS A 14 18.20 7.02 0.23
N LEU A 15 17.41 8.08 0.05
CA LEU A 15 17.93 9.43 -0.18
C LEU A 15 18.06 10.20 1.14
N THR A 16 17.07 10.10 2.03
CA THR A 16 16.97 10.96 3.22
C THR A 16 17.48 10.33 4.50
N ASN A 17 17.70 9.02 4.53
CA ASN A 17 18.12 8.27 5.71
C ASN A 17 19.04 7.08 5.36
N ASP A 18 20.00 7.31 4.45
CA ASP A 18 21.08 6.37 4.14
C ASP A 18 22.34 6.72 4.94
N MET A 19 22.28 6.46 6.24
CA MET A 19 23.34 6.84 7.21
C MET A 19 24.08 5.62 7.78
N GLY A 20 23.99 4.47 7.13
CA GLY A 20 24.59 3.21 7.60
C GLY A 20 23.87 2.55 8.78
N ILE A 21 22.69 3.06 9.16
CA ILE A 21 21.82 2.48 10.18
C ILE A 21 20.56 1.88 9.54
N PRO A 22 20.00 0.77 10.07
CA PRO A 22 18.73 0.24 9.60
C PRO A 22 17.61 1.28 9.77
N PRO A 23 16.92 1.67 8.68
CA PRO A 23 15.79 2.59 8.79
C PRO A 23 14.62 1.94 9.51
N LEU A 24 13.79 2.76 10.17
CA LEU A 24 12.52 2.31 10.73
C LEU A 24 11.52 2.01 9.60
N ASP A 25 10.88 0.83 9.66
CA ASP A 25 9.76 0.49 8.79
C ASP A 25 8.44 0.80 9.52
N ILE A 26 7.98 2.05 9.37
CA ILE A 26 6.80 2.58 10.06
C ILE A 26 5.84 3.22 9.06
N VAL A 27 4.54 3.05 9.32
CA VAL A 27 3.47 3.59 8.50
C VAL A 27 2.36 4.18 9.36
N MET A 28 1.72 5.22 8.85
CA MET A 28 0.43 5.70 9.34
C MET A 28 -0.58 5.58 8.19
N LYS A 29 -1.71 4.94 8.45
CA LYS A 29 -2.77 4.72 7.46
C LYS A 29 -4.12 5.11 8.05
N LEU A 30 -5.04 5.49 7.17
CA LEU A 30 -6.44 5.64 7.52
C LEU A 30 -7.03 4.27 7.82
N ALA A 31 -7.62 4.10 9.00
CA ALA A 31 -8.28 2.86 9.41
C ALA A 31 -9.81 2.92 9.19
N GLU A 32 -10.41 4.08 9.44
CA GLU A 32 -11.86 4.31 9.32
C GLU A 32 -12.19 5.70 8.77
N CYS A 33 -13.37 5.81 8.16
CA CYS A 33 -13.97 7.08 7.76
C CYS A 33 -15.47 7.01 7.96
N ASN A 34 -16.07 8.01 8.63
CA ASN A 34 -17.51 8.05 8.94
C ASN A 34 -18.02 6.79 9.69
N GLY A 35 -17.19 6.24 10.59
CA GLY A 35 -17.52 5.02 11.34
C GLY A 35 -17.58 3.74 10.51
N GLN A 36 -17.00 3.76 9.30
CA GLN A 36 -16.91 2.60 8.41
C GLN A 36 -15.43 2.26 8.16
N PRO A 37 -15.08 0.97 8.01
CA PRO A 37 -13.73 0.55 7.70
C PRO A 37 -13.30 1.04 6.31
N VAL A 38 -12.02 1.33 6.15
CA VAL A 38 -11.40 1.56 4.84
C VAL A 38 -10.27 0.56 4.62
N ALA A 39 -9.95 0.27 3.36
CA ALA A 39 -8.87 -0.64 3.03
C ALA A 39 -8.11 -0.17 1.79
N LYS A 40 -6.81 -0.48 1.79
CA LYS A 40 -5.95 -0.40 0.60
C LYS A 40 -5.73 -1.80 0.06
N LEU A 41 -6.25 -2.07 -1.14
CA LEU A 41 -5.89 -3.25 -1.91
C LEU A 41 -4.54 -3.00 -2.59
N SER A 42 -3.63 -3.96 -2.51
CA SER A 42 -2.31 -3.91 -3.14
C SER A 42 -2.11 -5.18 -3.96
N ASP A 43 -1.39 -5.05 -5.06
CA ASP A 43 -0.94 -6.20 -5.86
C ASP A 43 0.17 -7.00 -5.15
N SER A 44 0.79 -6.43 -4.11
CA SER A 44 1.75 -7.15 -3.27
C SER A 44 1.03 -7.87 -2.12
N PRO A 45 1.24 -9.18 -1.95
CA PRO A 45 0.70 -9.92 -0.80
C PRO A 45 1.26 -9.37 0.51
N GLY A 46 0.47 -9.43 1.59
CA GLY A 46 0.89 -9.03 2.94
C GLY A 46 0.91 -7.52 3.22
N LYS A 47 0.55 -6.65 2.27
CA LYS A 47 0.48 -5.18 2.49
C LYS A 47 -0.91 -4.65 2.87
N THR A 48 -1.88 -5.53 3.04
CA THR A 48 -3.24 -5.18 3.45
C THR A 48 -3.29 -5.01 4.97
N LEU A 49 -3.55 -3.79 5.40
CA LEU A 49 -3.80 -3.42 6.80
C LEU A 49 -5.28 -3.04 6.90
N CYS A 50 -6.13 -4.05 7.09
CA CYS A 50 -7.53 -3.91 7.43
C CYS A 50 -7.91 -5.18 8.20
N ASP A 51 -8.34 -5.01 9.45
CA ASP A 51 -8.62 -6.14 10.34
C ASP A 51 -10.00 -6.77 10.06
N ASP A 52 -10.84 -6.09 9.29
CA ASP A 52 -12.13 -6.61 8.84
C ASP A 52 -11.97 -7.46 7.57
N ALA A 53 -11.80 -8.77 7.79
CA ALA A 53 -11.71 -9.76 6.73
C ALA A 53 -12.97 -9.83 5.84
N THR A 54 -14.15 -9.50 6.38
CA THR A 54 -15.42 -9.52 5.64
C THR A 54 -15.47 -8.36 4.66
N PHE A 55 -15.13 -7.15 5.13
CA PHE A 55 -15.04 -5.98 4.29
C PHE A 55 -13.98 -6.14 3.19
N LEU A 56 -12.83 -6.75 3.51
CA LEU A 56 -11.81 -7.09 2.52
C LEU A 56 -12.30 -8.09 1.47
N ALA A 57 -12.98 -9.16 1.88
CA ALA A 57 -13.54 -10.14 0.97
C ALA A 57 -14.58 -9.49 0.03
N TYR A 58 -15.44 -8.64 0.59
CA TYR A 58 -16.41 -7.86 -0.16
C TYR A 58 -15.73 -6.95 -1.21
N LEU A 59 -14.74 -6.15 -0.81
CA LEU A 59 -14.00 -5.28 -1.74
C LEU A 59 -13.33 -6.08 -2.86
N ARG A 60 -12.72 -7.24 -2.53
CA ARG A 60 -12.10 -8.11 -3.55
C ARG A 60 -13.13 -8.63 -4.54
N GLN A 61 -14.31 -9.03 -4.07
CA GLN A 61 -15.39 -9.48 -4.94
C GLN A 61 -15.88 -8.36 -5.87
N VAL A 62 -16.13 -7.16 -5.32
CA VAL A 62 -16.65 -6.01 -6.08
C VAL A 62 -15.68 -5.60 -7.19
N PHE A 63 -14.37 -5.60 -6.91
CA PHE A 63 -13.35 -5.19 -7.88
C PHE A 63 -12.75 -6.35 -8.68
N GLY A 64 -13.24 -7.59 -8.51
CA GLY A 64 -12.68 -8.77 -9.17
C GLY A 64 -11.19 -9.02 -8.82
N HIS A 65 -10.74 -8.58 -7.64
CA HIS A 65 -9.34 -8.68 -7.22
C HIS A 65 -9.00 -10.12 -6.83
N ARG A 66 -8.25 -10.81 -7.70
CA ARG A 66 -7.75 -12.15 -7.41
C ARG A 66 -6.67 -12.06 -6.34
N SER A 67 -6.98 -12.53 -5.14
CA SER A 67 -5.96 -12.84 -4.14
C SER A 67 -5.15 -14.04 -4.62
N VAL A 68 -3.90 -13.78 -5.00
CA VAL A 68 -2.86 -14.80 -5.22
C VAL A 68 -2.31 -15.27 -3.88
#